data_AF-A0A7X6P8K3-F1
#
_entry.id   AF-A0A7X6P8K3-F1
#
_cell.length_a   1.000
_cell.length_b   1.000
_cell.length_c   1.000
_cell.angle_alpha   90.00
_cell.angle_beta   90.00
_cell.angle_gamma   90.00
#
_symmetry.space_group_name_H-M   'P 1'
#
loop_
_entity.id
_entity.type
_entity.pdbx_description
1 polymer ?
#
loop_
_entity_poly.entity_id
_entity_poly.type
_entity_poly.pdbx_seq_one_letter_code
_entity_poly.pdbx_strand_id
1 'polypeptide(L)'
;MIKKVFLIIMLGLSLSAILALNDNVISQTNKAFQITTKAIDHMDIQFNLPSYEIIEEEAGGNIYQRILIPEAGVTMDSGLPELPTINIMLAIPRQGKVQIETLNTQTQVLPQFLPYPVQQGQELESPKSFVIDSAYYENGASYPANLIQVSNPMILRDFRIIGIQVNPFSYNPQSHTLTINQSISFRVNYLSEPGINELEGELQSLSPAFANIYESIIFNFDDYRDLIDTHIPPRYLIIYGYNSDTNYISSINSFALWKRQKGADV
;
A
#
# COMPACT_ATOMS: atom_id res chain seq x y z
N MET A 1 -18.55 10.89 -49.19
CA MET A 1 -18.48 11.79 -48.02
C MET A 1 -18.92 11.10 -46.72
N ILE A 2 -20.06 10.41 -46.72
CA ILE A 2 -20.60 9.63 -45.58
C ILE A 2 -19.63 8.59 -44.97
N LYS A 3 -18.86 7.85 -45.78
CA LYS A 3 -17.88 6.87 -45.26
C LYS A 3 -16.71 7.48 -44.47
N LYS A 4 -16.30 8.71 -44.81
CA LYS A 4 -15.21 9.42 -44.10
C LYS A 4 -15.69 10.00 -42.77
N VAL A 5 -16.94 10.45 -42.70
CA VAL A 5 -17.57 10.92 -41.45
C VAL A 5 -17.78 9.77 -40.48
N PHE A 6 -18.21 8.60 -40.97
CA PHE A 6 -18.37 7.41 -40.14
C PHE A 6 -17.05 6.89 -39.53
N LEU A 7 -15.95 6.97 -40.29
CA LEU A 7 -14.63 6.58 -39.81
C LEU A 7 -14.11 7.51 -38.70
N ILE A 8 -14.37 8.83 -38.81
CA ILE A 8 -13.94 9.82 -37.82
C ILE A 8 -14.74 9.68 -36.52
N ILE A 9 -16.05 9.37 -36.60
CA ILE A 9 -16.89 9.13 -35.42
C ILE A 9 -16.47 7.83 -34.69
N MET A 10 -16.12 6.77 -35.43
CA MET A 10 -15.57 5.53 -34.87
C MET A 10 -14.21 5.72 -34.19
N LEU A 11 -13.31 6.51 -34.80
CA LEU A 11 -12.01 6.83 -34.21
C LEU A 11 -12.15 7.68 -32.93
N GLY A 12 -13.12 8.60 -32.91
CA GLY A 12 -13.45 9.42 -31.74
C GLY A 12 -14.02 8.60 -30.57
N LEU A 13 -14.85 7.59 -30.85
CA LEU A 13 -15.41 6.67 -29.86
C LEU A 13 -14.37 5.70 -29.29
N SER A 14 -13.37 5.28 -30.08
CA SER A 14 -12.25 4.49 -29.55
C SER A 14 -11.32 5.33 -28.66
N LEU A 15 -11.17 6.63 -28.94
CA LEU A 15 -10.30 7.52 -28.17
C LEU A 15 -10.93 7.94 -26.84
N SER A 16 -12.26 8.09 -26.79
CA SER A 16 -12.98 8.35 -25.54
C SER A 16 -13.15 7.11 -24.66
N ALA A 17 -13.13 5.90 -25.23
CA ALA A 17 -13.08 4.66 -24.44
C ALA A 17 -11.71 4.45 -23.75
N ILE A 18 -10.63 5.01 -24.29
CA ILE A 18 -9.28 4.96 -23.69
C ILE A 18 -9.11 6.02 -22.57
N LEU A 19 -9.88 7.11 -22.62
CA LEU A 19 -9.84 8.19 -21.62
C LEU A 19 -10.80 7.99 -20.43
N ALA A 20 -11.57 6.89 -20.41
CA ALA A 20 -12.48 6.54 -19.32
C ALA A 20 -11.88 5.53 -18.31
N LEU A 21 -10.56 5.37 -18.29
CA LEU A 21 -9.87 4.75 -17.16
C LEU A 21 -9.66 5.82 -16.09
N ASN A 22 -10.75 6.18 -15.40
CA ASN A 22 -10.62 6.66 -14.02
C ASN A 22 -10.33 5.42 -13.17
N ASP A 23 -9.17 4.80 -13.40
CA ASP A 23 -8.65 3.85 -12.44
C ASP A 23 -8.31 4.73 -11.22
N ASN A 24 -9.18 4.70 -10.23
CA ASN A 24 -8.67 4.66 -8.86
C ASN A 24 -7.74 3.45 -8.88
N VAL A 25 -6.46 3.66 -9.20
CA VAL A 25 -5.46 2.60 -9.31
C VAL A 25 -5.33 2.06 -7.90
N ILE A 26 -6.15 1.06 -7.59
CA ILE A 26 -5.99 0.28 -6.37
C ILE A 26 -4.64 -0.40 -6.53
N SER A 27 -3.68 0.08 -5.73
CA SER A 27 -2.31 -0.41 -5.65
C SER A 27 -2.28 -1.93 -5.80
N GLN A 28 -1.45 -2.47 -6.69
CA GLN A 28 -1.34 -3.92 -6.91
C GLN A 28 -0.97 -4.65 -5.61
N THR A 29 -0.23 -3.97 -4.73
CA THR A 29 0.10 -4.43 -3.37
C THR A 29 -1.12 -4.55 -2.47
N ASN A 30 -2.13 -3.67 -2.57
CA ASN A 30 -3.38 -3.82 -1.81
C ASN A 30 -4.19 -5.03 -2.29
N LYS A 31 -4.09 -5.38 -3.58
CA LYS A 31 -4.73 -6.60 -4.13
C LYS A 31 -4.05 -7.90 -3.69
N ALA A 32 -2.84 -7.83 -3.13
CA ALA A 32 -2.16 -8.98 -2.55
C ALA A 32 -2.87 -9.48 -1.29
N PHE A 33 -3.67 -8.64 -0.64
CA PHE A 33 -4.40 -8.97 0.59
C PHE A 33 -5.90 -9.09 0.33
N GLN A 34 -6.53 -10.04 1.01
CA GLN A 34 -7.97 -10.23 1.00
C GLN A 34 -8.45 -10.57 2.40
N ILE A 35 -9.48 -9.86 2.88
CA ILE A 35 -10.16 -10.23 4.12
C ILE A 35 -11.06 -11.43 3.82
N THR A 36 -10.85 -12.54 4.54
CA THR A 36 -11.63 -13.78 4.36
C THR A 36 -12.70 -13.95 5.43
N THR A 37 -12.41 -13.52 6.67
CA THR A 37 -13.35 -13.59 7.80
C THR A 37 -13.34 -12.27 8.56
N LYS A 38 -14.52 -11.83 8.99
CA LYS A 38 -14.70 -10.73 9.95
C LYS A 38 -15.52 -11.23 11.13
N ALA A 39 -14.95 -11.18 12.32
CA ALA A 39 -15.59 -11.52 13.57
C ALA A 39 -15.38 -10.38 14.58
N ILE A 40 -16.04 -10.47 15.73
CA ILE A 40 -15.95 -9.45 16.78
C ILE A 40 -14.59 -9.47 17.49
N ASP A 41 -13.99 -10.65 17.60
CA ASP A 41 -12.74 -10.92 18.31
C ASP A 41 -11.55 -11.17 17.38
N HIS A 42 -11.78 -11.27 16.06
CA HIS A 42 -10.70 -11.44 15.09
C HIS A 42 -11.07 -11.06 13.65
N MET A 43 -10.04 -10.90 12.82
CA MET A 43 -10.13 -10.78 11.37
C MET A 43 -9.13 -11.73 10.71
N ASP A 44 -9.58 -12.53 9.75
CA ASP A 44 -8.71 -13.39 8.96
C ASP A 44 -8.35 -12.71 7.65
N ILE A 45 -7.06 -12.72 7.31
CA ILE A 45 -6.52 -12.10 6.11
C ILE A 45 -5.71 -13.15 5.34
N GLN A 46 -5.99 -13.22 4.05
CA GLN A 46 -5.24 -14.01 3.09
C GLN A 46 -4.32 -13.09 2.30
N PHE A 47 -3.01 -13.38 2.34
CA PHE A 47 -2.02 -12.79 1.45
C PHE A 47 -1.70 -13.75 0.31
N ASN A 48 -1.66 -13.24 -0.92
CA ASN A 48 -1.18 -13.97 -2.09
C ASN A 48 -0.09 -13.13 -2.77
N LEU A 49 1.06 -13.76 -3.00
CA LEU A 49 2.21 -13.12 -3.63
C LEU A 49 1.84 -12.63 -5.05
N PRO A 50 1.96 -11.32 -5.34
CA PRO A 50 1.78 -10.81 -6.69
C PRO A 50 2.81 -11.38 -7.66
N SER A 51 2.58 -11.20 -8.96
CA SER A 51 3.59 -11.50 -9.97
C SER A 51 4.86 -10.70 -9.71
N TYR A 52 6.01 -11.36 -9.85
CA TYR A 52 7.32 -10.77 -9.65
C TYR A 52 8.26 -11.20 -10.77
N GLU A 53 9.30 -10.40 -10.99
CA GLU A 53 10.39 -10.70 -11.91
C GLU A 53 11.70 -10.83 -11.15
N ILE A 54 12.60 -11.68 -11.62
CA ILE A 54 13.98 -11.76 -11.14
C ILE A 54 14.88 -11.24 -12.25
N ILE A 55 15.63 -10.19 -11.95
CA ILE A 55 16.62 -9.61 -12.86
C ILE A 55 18.03 -9.78 -12.30
N GLU A 56 19.01 -9.83 -13.19
CA GLU A 56 20.42 -9.85 -12.81
C GLU A 56 20.99 -8.43 -12.81
N GLU A 57 21.82 -8.12 -11.82
CA GLU A 57 22.53 -6.85 -11.69
C GLU A 57 24.00 -7.10 -11.36
N GLU A 58 24.90 -6.56 -12.18
CA GLU A 58 26.34 -6.61 -11.92
C GLU A 58 26.75 -5.48 -10.97
N ALA A 59 27.29 -5.84 -9.81
CA ALA A 59 27.78 -4.88 -8.82
C ALA A 59 28.92 -5.50 -8.00
N GLY A 60 29.88 -4.69 -7.56
CA GLY A 60 30.98 -5.16 -6.70
C GLY A 60 31.82 -6.31 -7.30
N GLY A 61 31.79 -6.52 -8.63
CA GLY A 61 32.47 -7.63 -9.30
C GLY A 61 31.73 -8.97 -9.29
N ASN A 62 30.48 -9.02 -8.80
CA ASN A 62 29.61 -10.19 -8.82
C ASN A 62 28.32 -9.91 -9.60
N ILE A 63 27.64 -10.98 -10.02
CA ILE A 63 26.29 -10.92 -10.59
C ILE A 63 25.30 -11.25 -9.46
N TYR A 64 24.51 -10.27 -9.07
CA TYR A 64 23.45 -10.38 -8.07
C TYR A 64 22.09 -10.53 -8.75
N GLN A 65 21.10 -10.98 -7.97
CA GLN A 65 19.72 -11.11 -8.40
C GLN A 65 18.83 -10.18 -7.58
N ARG A 66 17.97 -9.43 -8.27
CA ARG A 66 16.95 -8.55 -7.67
C ARG A 66 15.57 -9.06 -8.01
N ILE A 67 14.69 -9.00 -7.02
CA ILE A 67 13.28 -9.36 -7.17
C ILE A 67 12.49 -8.08 -7.31
N LEU A 68 11.76 -7.94 -8.42
CA LEU A 68 10.96 -6.75 -8.70
C LEU A 68 9.48 -7.09 -8.56
N ILE A 69 8.81 -6.34 -7.69
CA ILE A 69 7.35 -6.30 -7.58
C ILE A 69 6.93 -4.84 -7.72
N PRO A 70 6.06 -4.50 -8.69
CA PRO A 70 5.54 -3.14 -8.81
C PRO A 70 4.92 -2.65 -7.50
N GLU A 71 5.26 -1.41 -7.10
CA GLU A 71 4.72 -0.72 -5.92
C GLU A 71 5.06 -1.36 -4.56
N ALA A 72 5.86 -2.43 -4.53
CA ALA A 72 6.35 -3.02 -3.29
C ALA A 72 7.46 -2.16 -2.68
N GLY A 73 7.54 -2.18 -1.35
CA GLY A 73 8.73 -1.73 -0.64
C GLY A 73 9.85 -2.75 -0.78
N VAL A 74 11.03 -2.40 -0.25
CA VAL A 74 12.15 -3.33 -0.07
C VAL A 74 12.64 -3.25 1.37
N THR A 75 13.35 -4.28 1.82
CA THR A 75 14.14 -4.24 3.05
C THR A 75 15.12 -3.06 3.02
N MET A 76 15.41 -2.50 4.20
CA MET A 76 16.19 -1.25 4.31
C MET A 76 17.43 -1.40 5.21
N ASP A 77 17.83 -2.61 5.53
CA ASP A 77 19.03 -2.85 6.33
C ASP A 77 20.25 -2.87 5.40
N SER A 78 21.09 -1.84 5.51
CA SER A 78 22.25 -1.60 4.64
C SER A 78 23.18 -2.83 4.61
N GLY A 79 23.57 -3.26 3.40
CA GLY A 79 24.44 -4.41 3.20
C GLY A 79 23.79 -5.79 3.35
N LEU A 80 22.55 -5.89 3.85
CA LEU A 80 21.75 -7.13 3.88
C LEU A 80 20.97 -7.33 2.57
N PRO A 81 20.41 -8.52 2.30
CA PRO A 81 19.61 -8.78 1.11
C PRO A 81 18.48 -7.76 0.89
N GLU A 82 18.45 -7.15 -0.29
CA GLU A 82 17.33 -6.33 -0.79
C GLU A 82 16.21 -7.26 -1.24
N LEU A 83 15.15 -7.36 -0.45
CA LEU A 83 14.02 -8.25 -0.68
C LEU A 83 12.71 -7.46 -0.62
N PRO A 84 11.76 -7.70 -1.56
CA PRO A 84 10.48 -7.00 -1.57
C PRO A 84 9.67 -7.24 -0.31
N THR A 85 9.01 -6.18 0.15
CA THR A 85 8.09 -6.17 1.29
C THR A 85 6.77 -5.57 0.84
N ILE A 86 5.66 -6.10 1.35
CA ILE A 86 4.32 -5.65 0.98
C ILE A 86 3.56 -5.35 2.26
N ASN A 87 3.03 -4.13 2.37
CA ASN A 87 2.40 -3.63 3.58
C ASN A 87 0.99 -3.09 3.34
N ILE A 88 0.15 -3.21 4.36
CA ILE A 88 -1.16 -2.57 4.45
C ILE A 88 -1.31 -1.86 5.80
N MET A 89 -2.13 -0.82 5.85
CA MET A 89 -2.60 -0.25 7.11
C MET A 89 -3.99 -0.78 7.42
N LEU A 90 -4.16 -1.38 8.59
CA LEU A 90 -5.43 -1.97 9.03
C LEU A 90 -6.02 -1.15 10.17
N ALA A 91 -7.27 -0.74 10.05
CA ALA A 91 -8.03 -0.21 11.18
C ALA A 91 -8.39 -1.34 12.14
N ILE A 92 -8.10 -1.12 13.41
CA ILE A 92 -8.33 -2.06 14.50
C ILE A 92 -9.33 -1.46 15.50
N PRO A 93 -9.91 -2.28 16.39
CA PRO A 93 -10.76 -1.78 17.45
C PRO A 93 -10.10 -0.65 18.24
N ARG A 94 -10.91 0.33 18.63
CA ARG A 94 -10.48 1.54 19.36
C ARG A 94 -9.81 1.21 20.68
N GLN A 95 -10.21 0.12 21.32
CA GLN A 95 -9.65 -0.40 22.57
C GLN A 95 -9.25 -1.86 22.37
N GLY A 96 -8.42 -2.37 23.27
CA GLY A 96 -7.96 -3.74 23.25
C GLY A 96 -6.58 -3.89 22.63
N LYS A 97 -5.94 -5.00 22.96
CA LYS A 97 -4.64 -5.40 22.44
C LYS A 97 -4.82 -6.22 21.17
N VAL A 98 -3.90 -6.04 20.23
CA VAL A 98 -3.90 -6.79 18.97
C VAL A 98 -2.75 -7.77 18.95
N GLN A 99 -3.01 -8.99 18.49
CA GLN A 99 -1.99 -10.01 18.22
C GLN A 99 -2.20 -10.58 16.84
N ILE A 100 -1.10 -10.92 16.15
CA ILE A 100 -1.17 -11.60 14.86
C ILE A 100 -0.63 -13.02 15.02
N GLU A 101 -1.35 -13.98 14.46
CA GLU A 101 -0.92 -15.36 14.34
C GLU A 101 -0.94 -15.82 12.89
N THR A 102 0.09 -16.56 12.48
CA THR A 102 0.10 -17.19 11.16
C THR A 102 -0.63 -18.53 11.25
N LEU A 103 -1.65 -18.71 10.41
CA LEU A 103 -2.47 -19.91 10.37
C LEU A 103 -1.90 -20.94 9.39
N ASN A 104 -1.48 -20.48 8.21
CA ASN A 104 -0.99 -21.34 7.14
C ASN A 104 -0.02 -20.59 6.23
N THR A 105 0.91 -21.32 5.63
CA THR A 105 1.87 -20.77 4.66
C THR A 105 2.17 -21.80 3.58
N GLN A 106 2.14 -21.36 2.31
CA GLN A 106 2.59 -22.15 1.17
C GLN A 106 3.92 -21.60 0.68
N THR A 107 4.92 -22.47 0.65
CA THR A 107 6.31 -22.06 0.44
C THR A 107 6.94 -22.83 -0.73
N GLN A 108 7.76 -22.12 -1.49
CA GLN A 108 8.67 -22.65 -2.50
C GLN A 108 10.10 -22.26 -2.14
N VAL A 109 11.07 -23.11 -2.49
CA VAL A 109 12.49 -22.81 -2.30
C VAL A 109 13.16 -22.71 -3.66
N LEU A 110 13.92 -21.63 -3.87
CA LEU A 110 14.75 -21.39 -5.04
C LEU A 110 16.23 -21.50 -4.62
N PRO A 111 16.97 -22.53 -5.08
CA PRO A 111 18.39 -22.67 -4.79
C PRO A 111 19.25 -21.74 -5.66
N GLN A 112 20.52 -21.59 -5.28
CA GLN A 112 21.53 -20.82 -6.03
C GLN A 112 21.11 -19.36 -6.24
N PHE A 113 20.49 -18.77 -5.21
CA PHE A 113 20.09 -17.38 -5.24
C PHE A 113 21.16 -16.51 -4.60
N LEU A 114 21.52 -15.39 -5.21
CA LEU A 114 22.41 -14.40 -4.61
C LEU A 114 21.73 -13.03 -4.62
N PRO A 115 21.08 -12.62 -3.51
CA PRO A 115 20.34 -11.37 -3.48
C PRO A 115 21.28 -10.17 -3.55
N TYR A 116 20.87 -9.16 -4.30
CA TYR A 116 21.52 -7.85 -4.27
C TYR A 116 21.49 -7.27 -2.84
N PRO A 117 22.62 -6.79 -2.30
CA PRO A 117 22.64 -6.17 -0.98
C PRO A 117 22.10 -4.74 -1.05
N VAL A 118 21.30 -4.34 -0.07
CA VAL A 118 20.76 -2.97 0.05
C VAL A 118 21.91 -1.97 0.06
N GLN A 119 21.94 -1.09 -0.94
CA GLN A 119 22.96 -0.03 -1.03
C GLN A 119 22.52 1.27 -0.37
N GLN A 120 21.22 1.50 -0.16
CA GLN A 120 20.72 2.69 0.52
C GLN A 120 19.68 2.24 1.54
N GLY A 121 20.15 2.04 2.77
CA GLY A 121 19.31 1.60 3.88
C GLY A 121 18.57 2.77 4.54
N GLN A 122 18.31 2.62 5.85
CA GLN A 122 17.70 3.67 6.68
C GLN A 122 18.61 4.89 6.92
N GLU A 123 19.86 4.83 6.44
CA GLU A 123 20.88 5.85 6.62
C GLU A 123 20.60 7.07 5.72
N LEU A 124 20.74 8.29 6.27
CA LEU A 124 20.48 9.53 5.55
C LEU A 124 21.52 9.83 4.46
N GLU A 125 22.73 9.27 4.57
CA GLU A 125 23.79 9.44 3.59
C GLU A 125 23.89 8.18 2.71
N SER A 126 23.89 8.37 1.39
CA SER A 126 24.19 7.28 0.47
C SER A 126 25.66 6.86 0.62
N PRO A 127 25.96 5.56 0.70
CA PRO A 127 27.33 5.11 0.82
C PRO A 127 28.12 5.44 -0.46
N LYS A 128 29.39 5.79 -0.26
CA LYS A 128 30.32 6.16 -1.34
C LYS A 128 30.91 4.96 -2.08
N SER A 129 30.72 3.77 -1.53
CA SER A 129 31.24 2.50 -2.03
C SER A 129 30.16 1.42 -1.91
N PHE A 130 30.30 0.35 -2.68
CA PHE A 130 29.41 -0.80 -2.60
C PHE A 130 29.47 -1.44 -1.20
N VAL A 131 28.31 -1.59 -0.56
CA VAL A 131 28.18 -2.10 0.82
C VAL A 131 27.67 -3.54 0.79
N ILE A 132 28.34 -4.42 1.53
CA ILE A 132 27.91 -5.79 1.78
C ILE A 132 28.22 -6.15 3.22
N ASP A 133 27.27 -6.76 3.92
CA ASP A 133 27.50 -7.27 5.27
C ASP A 133 28.18 -8.65 5.18
N SER A 134 29.50 -8.65 5.18
CA SER A 134 30.28 -9.89 5.12
C SER A 134 29.96 -10.86 6.26
N ALA A 135 29.64 -10.36 7.46
CA ALA A 135 29.34 -11.23 8.59
C ALA A 135 28.01 -11.99 8.38
N TYR A 136 27.00 -11.31 7.82
CA TYR A 136 25.76 -11.96 7.41
C TYR A 136 25.98 -12.97 6.28
N TYR A 137 26.70 -12.62 5.21
CA TYR A 137 26.88 -13.53 4.09
C TYR A 137 27.78 -14.74 4.42
N GLU A 138 28.63 -14.66 5.44
CA GLU A 138 29.45 -15.79 5.90
C GLU A 138 28.69 -16.75 6.83
N ASN A 139 27.94 -16.23 7.82
CA ASN A 139 27.35 -17.05 8.89
C ASN A 139 25.96 -16.58 9.35
N GLY A 140 25.27 -15.78 8.55
CA GLY A 140 23.95 -15.24 8.85
C GLY A 140 22.84 -16.29 8.87
N ALA A 141 21.74 -15.94 9.54
CA ALA A 141 20.51 -16.71 9.52
C ALA A 141 19.60 -16.28 8.35
N SER A 142 18.40 -16.86 8.26
CA SER A 142 17.41 -16.41 7.27
C SER A 142 17.01 -14.95 7.50
N TYR A 143 17.00 -14.14 6.44
CA TYR A 143 16.63 -12.73 6.49
C TYR A 143 15.59 -12.37 5.41
N PRO A 144 14.55 -11.58 5.74
CA PRO A 144 14.16 -11.17 7.09
C PRO A 144 13.77 -12.37 7.96
N ALA A 145 13.97 -12.24 9.28
CA ALA A 145 13.66 -13.33 10.22
C ALA A 145 12.15 -13.56 10.39
N ASN A 146 11.37 -12.47 10.36
CA ASN A 146 9.92 -12.51 10.58
C ASN A 146 9.18 -12.49 9.25
N LEU A 147 8.29 -13.47 9.04
CA LEU A 147 7.39 -13.52 7.89
C LEU A 147 6.40 -12.34 7.87
N ILE A 148 5.85 -12.00 9.03
CA ILE A 148 4.94 -10.88 9.24
C ILE A 148 5.51 -9.99 10.34
N GLN A 149 5.60 -8.70 10.06
CA GLN A 149 5.96 -7.65 11.02
C GLN A 149 4.76 -6.74 11.25
N VAL A 150 4.56 -6.32 12.49
CA VAL A 150 3.42 -5.50 12.89
C VAL A 150 3.94 -4.27 13.60
N SER A 151 3.49 -3.09 13.18
CA SER A 151 3.83 -1.85 13.85
C SER A 151 3.13 -1.75 15.21
N ASN A 152 3.62 -0.87 16.08
CA ASN A 152 2.79 -0.41 17.19
C ASN A 152 1.52 0.27 16.64
N PRO A 153 0.37 0.16 17.34
CA PRO A 153 -0.83 0.92 17.02
C PRO A 153 -0.57 2.43 16.96
N MET A 154 -1.15 3.09 15.97
CA MET A 154 -1.06 4.53 15.74
C MET A 154 -2.46 5.11 15.56
N ILE A 155 -2.59 6.43 15.70
CA ILE A 155 -3.85 7.15 15.52
C ILE A 155 -3.83 7.91 14.21
N LEU A 156 -4.70 7.52 13.28
CA LEU A 156 -5.04 8.28 12.08
C LEU A 156 -6.37 9.00 12.33
N ARG A 157 -6.29 10.13 13.03
CA ARG A 157 -7.43 10.96 13.43
C ARG A 157 -8.52 10.14 14.14
N ASP A 158 -9.53 9.69 13.41
CA ASP A 158 -10.69 8.99 13.95
C ASP A 158 -10.43 7.48 14.14
N PHE A 159 -9.36 6.96 13.53
CA PHE A 159 -9.02 5.53 13.51
C PHE A 159 -7.77 5.22 14.31
N ARG A 160 -7.82 4.09 15.03
CA ARG A 160 -6.65 3.40 15.54
C ARG A 160 -6.24 2.36 14.50
N ILE A 161 -5.00 2.43 14.03
CA ILE A 161 -4.50 1.62 12.91
C ILE A 161 -3.19 0.92 13.28
N ILE A 162 -2.90 -0.20 12.62
CA ILE A 162 -1.59 -0.86 12.63
C ILE A 162 -1.09 -1.05 11.20
N GLY A 163 0.22 -0.95 11.01
CA GLY A 163 0.88 -1.39 9.79
C GLY A 163 1.17 -2.89 9.88
N ILE A 164 0.75 -3.65 8.88
CA ILE A 164 1.08 -5.06 8.72
C ILE A 164 1.98 -5.17 7.49
N GLN A 165 3.21 -5.62 7.69
CA GLN A 165 4.18 -5.87 6.63
C GLN A 165 4.40 -7.37 6.48
N VAL A 166 4.20 -7.87 5.28
CA VAL A 166 4.54 -9.24 4.88
C VAL A 166 5.88 -9.22 4.16
N ASN A 167 6.78 -10.11 4.58
CA ASN A 167 8.06 -10.38 3.93
C ASN A 167 7.93 -11.69 3.15
N PRO A 168 7.42 -11.69 1.91
CA PRO A 168 7.16 -12.93 1.18
C PRO A 168 8.45 -13.68 0.83
N PHE A 169 9.59 -13.01 0.81
CA PHE A 169 10.89 -13.59 0.52
C PHE A 169 11.76 -13.60 1.77
N SER A 170 12.48 -14.70 1.99
CA SER A 170 13.61 -14.72 2.93
C SER A 170 14.79 -15.48 2.37
N TYR A 171 15.99 -14.97 2.57
CA TYR A 171 17.23 -15.54 2.06
C TYR A 171 18.06 -16.15 3.19
N ASN A 172 18.57 -17.37 2.95
CA ASN A 172 19.56 -18.01 3.82
C ASN A 172 20.94 -18.01 3.13
N PRO A 173 21.96 -17.33 3.71
CA PRO A 173 23.27 -17.19 3.10
C PRO A 173 24.11 -18.47 3.18
N GLN A 174 23.86 -19.36 4.15
CA GLN A 174 24.61 -20.60 4.30
C GLN A 174 24.22 -21.62 3.22
N SER A 175 22.92 -21.78 2.98
CA SER A 175 22.41 -22.68 1.95
C SER A 175 22.33 -22.05 0.56
N HIS A 176 22.50 -20.73 0.44
CA HIS A 176 22.30 -19.96 -0.79
C HIS A 176 20.91 -20.20 -1.40
N THR A 177 19.89 -20.23 -0.54
CA THR A 177 18.50 -20.52 -0.94
C THR A 177 17.60 -19.35 -0.59
N LEU A 178 16.76 -18.97 -1.55
CA LEU A 178 15.66 -18.05 -1.34
C LEU A 178 14.39 -18.85 -1.04
N THR A 179 13.75 -18.53 0.06
CA THR A 179 12.42 -19.04 0.45
C THR A 179 11.37 -18.05 -0.04
N ILE A 180 10.37 -18.54 -0.76
CA ILE A 180 9.31 -17.77 -1.40
C ILE A 180 7.97 -18.23 -0.82
N ASN A 181 7.29 -17.36 -0.08
CA ASN A 181 5.98 -17.62 0.51
C ASN A 181 4.90 -17.14 -0.47
N GLN A 182 4.37 -18.08 -1.26
CA GLN A 182 3.38 -17.81 -2.30
C GLN A 182 2.04 -17.36 -1.71
N SER A 183 1.67 -17.92 -0.56
CA SER A 183 0.38 -17.69 0.08
C SER A 183 0.53 -17.77 1.59
N ILE A 184 -0.07 -16.83 2.32
CA ILE A 184 -0.02 -16.76 3.79
C ILE A 184 -1.41 -16.45 4.30
N SER A 185 -1.96 -17.32 5.15
CA SER A 185 -3.18 -17.05 5.89
C SER A 185 -2.80 -16.67 7.30
N PHE A 186 -3.26 -15.52 7.78
CA PHE A 186 -3.00 -15.06 9.14
C PHE A 186 -4.24 -14.44 9.77
N ARG A 187 -4.29 -14.45 11.10
CA ARG A 187 -5.38 -13.90 11.90
C ARG A 187 -4.89 -12.72 12.71
N VAL A 188 -5.68 -11.67 12.71
CA VAL A 188 -5.54 -10.51 13.59
C VAL A 188 -6.53 -10.68 14.74
N ASN A 189 -6.04 -11.02 15.92
CA ASN A 189 -6.83 -11.24 17.13
C ASN A 189 -7.00 -9.94 17.92
N TYR A 190 -8.22 -9.68 18.39
CA TYR A 190 -8.61 -8.55 19.21
C TYR A 190 -8.87 -9.02 20.64
N LEU A 191 -7.99 -8.64 21.55
CA LEU A 191 -8.02 -9.06 22.95
C LEU A 191 -8.54 -7.93 23.83
N SER A 192 -9.29 -8.27 24.88
CA SER A 192 -9.83 -7.30 25.84
C SER A 192 -8.78 -6.70 26.80
N GLU A 193 -7.51 -7.12 26.71
CA GLU A 193 -6.41 -6.51 27.46
C GLU A 193 -6.15 -5.08 26.95
N PRO A 194 -5.78 -4.12 27.83
CA PRO A 194 -5.39 -2.79 27.39
C PRO A 194 -4.26 -2.82 26.35
N GLY A 195 -4.44 -2.10 25.25
CA GLY A 195 -3.48 -1.95 24.17
C GLY A 195 -2.78 -0.59 24.15
N ILE A 196 -1.90 -0.41 23.18
CA ILE A 196 -1.20 0.87 22.94
C ILE A 196 -2.11 1.82 22.16
N ASN A 197 -2.08 3.13 22.48
CA ASN A 197 -2.78 4.18 21.74
C ASN A 197 -4.28 3.90 21.54
N GLU A 198 -4.98 3.54 22.62
CA GLU A 198 -6.43 3.37 22.59
C GLU A 198 -7.14 4.71 22.38
N LEU A 199 -8.33 4.64 21.77
CA LEU A 199 -9.21 5.78 21.55
C LEU A 199 -10.45 5.64 22.44
N GLU A 200 -10.77 6.72 23.14
CA GLU A 200 -11.95 6.80 24.00
C GLU A 200 -13.25 6.97 23.19
N GLY A 201 -14.35 6.45 23.73
CA GLY A 201 -15.69 6.58 23.15
C GLY A 201 -15.91 5.78 21.86
N GLU A 202 -17.13 5.86 21.33
CA GLU A 202 -17.53 5.18 20.10
C GLU A 202 -17.31 6.08 18.87
N LEU A 203 -17.04 5.44 17.73
CA LEU A 203 -16.96 6.15 16.45
C LEU A 203 -18.38 6.34 15.90
N GLN A 204 -18.92 7.55 16.01
CA GLN A 204 -20.31 7.85 15.63
C GLN A 204 -20.46 8.36 14.20
N SER A 205 -19.54 9.21 13.75
CA SER A 205 -19.58 9.79 12.41
C SER A 205 -18.19 10.14 11.90
N LEU A 206 -18.03 10.15 10.58
CA LEU A 206 -16.81 10.50 9.88
C LEU A 206 -17.05 11.71 9.00
N SER A 207 -16.10 12.65 9.02
CA SER A 207 -16.17 13.81 8.13
C SER A 207 -15.95 13.39 6.67
N PRO A 208 -16.84 13.79 5.72
CA PRO A 208 -16.64 13.55 4.29
C PRO A 208 -15.31 14.07 3.76
N ALA A 209 -14.77 15.14 4.36
CA ALA A 209 -13.50 15.73 3.96
C ALA A 209 -12.31 14.77 4.13
N PHE A 210 -12.42 13.76 5.01
CA PHE A 210 -11.38 12.77 5.26
C PHE A 210 -11.66 11.41 4.63
N ALA A 211 -12.84 11.20 4.04
CA ALA A 211 -13.24 9.91 3.48
C ALA A 211 -12.21 9.39 2.44
N ASN A 212 -11.77 10.26 1.53
CA ASN A 212 -10.77 9.91 0.51
C ASN A 212 -9.41 9.53 1.13
N ILE A 213 -9.00 10.20 2.21
CA ILE A 213 -7.75 9.89 2.92
C ILE A 213 -7.86 8.51 3.56
N TYR A 214 -8.96 8.24 4.26
CA TYR A 214 -9.19 6.95 4.90
C TYR A 214 -9.28 5.82 3.88
N GLU A 215 -10.00 6.01 2.78
CA GLU A 215 -10.11 5.03 1.70
C GLU A 215 -8.77 4.72 1.03
N SER A 216 -7.87 5.72 0.93
CA SER A 216 -6.54 5.52 0.36
C SER A 216 -5.55 4.82 1.29
N ILE A 217 -5.74 4.93 2.61
CA ILE A 217 -4.77 4.44 3.61
C ILE A 217 -5.25 3.14 4.25
N ILE A 218 -6.49 3.08 4.69
CA ILE A 218 -7.02 2.00 5.54
C ILE A 218 -7.58 0.87 4.66
N PHE A 219 -6.95 -0.30 4.74
CA PHE A 219 -7.28 -1.47 3.94
C PHE A 219 -8.72 -1.96 4.14
N ASN A 220 -9.22 -1.96 5.38
CA ASN A 220 -10.58 -2.36 5.73
C ASN A 220 -11.55 -1.17 5.87
N PHE A 221 -11.31 -0.05 5.18
CA PHE A 221 -12.15 1.14 5.34
C PHE A 221 -13.61 0.93 4.92
N ASP A 222 -13.88 -0.03 4.03
CA ASP A 222 -15.23 -0.37 3.61
C ASP A 222 -16.17 -0.67 4.79
N ASP A 223 -15.65 -1.15 5.92
CA ASP A 223 -16.43 -1.41 7.15
C ASP A 223 -16.97 -0.14 7.84
N TYR A 224 -16.46 1.03 7.46
CA TYR A 224 -16.75 2.31 8.12
C TYR A 224 -17.39 3.33 7.19
N ARG A 225 -17.62 3.00 5.91
CA ARG A 225 -18.21 3.94 4.93
C ARG A 225 -19.58 4.45 5.34
N ASP A 226 -20.37 3.62 6.00
CA ASP A 226 -21.72 3.99 6.45
C ASP A 226 -21.71 5.04 7.57
N LEU A 227 -20.55 5.26 8.21
CA LEU A 227 -20.37 6.29 9.24
C LEU A 227 -20.06 7.67 8.63
N ILE A 228 -19.85 7.79 7.32
CA ILE A 228 -19.59 9.09 6.68
C ILE A 228 -20.83 9.97 6.81
N ASP A 229 -20.66 11.12 7.48
CA ASP A 229 -21.74 12.06 7.69
C ASP A 229 -22.24 12.61 6.36
N THR A 230 -23.51 12.38 6.06
CA THR A 230 -24.13 12.83 4.81
C THR A 230 -24.55 14.30 4.85
N HIS A 231 -24.34 15.02 5.97
CA HIS A 231 -24.45 16.48 6.03
C HIS A 231 -23.29 17.15 5.29
N ILE A 232 -23.33 17.04 3.97
CA ILE A 232 -22.42 17.73 3.07
C ILE A 232 -22.66 19.24 3.26
N PRO A 233 -21.61 20.05 3.49
CA PRO A 233 -21.76 21.50 3.53
C PRO A 233 -22.46 21.98 2.25
N PRO A 234 -23.30 23.04 2.32
CA PRO A 234 -24.13 23.46 1.20
C PRO A 234 -23.30 23.66 -0.08
N ARG A 235 -23.70 22.99 -1.16
CA ARG A 235 -23.06 23.13 -2.47
C ARG A 235 -23.48 24.47 -3.08
N TYR A 236 -22.52 25.20 -3.63
CA TYR A 236 -22.80 26.41 -4.39
C TYR A 236 -23.12 26.02 -5.83
N LEU A 237 -24.37 26.18 -6.26
CA LEU A 237 -24.69 26.19 -7.68
C LEU A 237 -24.42 27.61 -8.22
N ILE A 238 -23.34 27.76 -8.98
CA ILE A 238 -23.00 29.05 -9.60
C ILE A 238 -23.48 29.02 -11.05
N ILE A 239 -24.57 29.74 -11.32
CA ILE A 239 -25.12 29.90 -12.68
C ILE A 239 -24.54 31.17 -13.28
N TYR A 240 -24.01 31.05 -14.50
CA TYR A 240 -23.44 32.17 -15.25
C TYR A 240 -23.77 32.04 -16.73
N GLY A 241 -23.47 33.11 -17.48
CA GLY A 241 -23.79 33.23 -18.91
C GLY A 241 -22.91 32.35 -19.80
N TYR A 242 -22.24 32.95 -20.77
CA TYR A 242 -21.44 32.20 -21.74
C TYR A 242 -20.22 31.54 -21.07
N ASN A 243 -20.09 30.22 -21.25
CA ASN A 243 -18.95 29.42 -20.79
C ASN A 243 -17.62 29.73 -21.51
N SER A 244 -17.59 30.74 -22.37
CA SER A 244 -16.44 31.21 -23.13
C SER A 244 -15.92 32.59 -22.68
N ASP A 245 -16.58 33.28 -21.75
CA ASP A 245 -16.11 34.57 -21.23
C ASP A 245 -14.87 34.37 -20.34
N THR A 246 -13.74 34.89 -20.80
CA THR A 246 -12.44 34.74 -20.13
C THR A 246 -12.41 35.39 -18.74
N ASN A 247 -13.09 36.52 -18.54
CA ASN A 247 -13.12 37.19 -17.23
C ASN A 247 -13.85 36.34 -16.20
N TYR A 248 -14.92 35.66 -16.65
CA TYR A 248 -15.68 34.77 -15.80
C TYR A 248 -14.90 33.49 -15.49
N ILE A 249 -14.34 32.83 -16.51
CA ILE A 249 -13.53 31.61 -16.33
C ILE A 249 -12.37 31.87 -15.36
N SER A 250 -11.69 33.02 -15.51
CA SER A 250 -10.62 33.41 -14.59
C SER A 250 -11.12 33.55 -13.16
N SER A 251 -12.26 34.22 -12.95
CA SER A 251 -12.83 34.46 -11.62
C SER A 251 -13.28 33.17 -10.94
N ILE A 252 -13.93 32.25 -11.67
CA ILE A 252 -14.36 30.96 -11.10
C ILE A 252 -13.17 30.04 -10.83
N ASN A 253 -12.13 30.06 -11.67
CA ASN A 253 -10.90 29.31 -11.42
C ASN A 253 -10.15 29.86 -10.20
N SER A 254 -10.09 31.18 -10.02
CA SER A 254 -9.52 31.78 -8.80
C SER A 254 -10.31 31.39 -7.56
N PHE A 255 -11.64 31.39 -7.63
CA PHE A 255 -12.49 30.95 -6.52
C PHE A 255 -12.31 29.45 -6.21
N ALA A 256 -12.29 28.59 -7.24
CA ALA A 256 -12.06 27.17 -7.10
C ALA A 256 -10.67 26.88 -6.53
N LEU A 257 -9.63 27.58 -7.02
CA LEU A 257 -8.28 27.48 -6.49
C LEU A 257 -8.23 27.89 -5.01
N TRP A 258 -8.85 29.01 -4.64
CA TRP A 258 -8.93 29.44 -3.24
C TRP A 258 -9.67 28.42 -2.36
N LYS A 259 -10.74 27.82 -2.86
CA LYS A 259 -11.46 26.74 -2.16
C LYS A 259 -10.58 25.51 -1.98
N ARG A 260 -9.84 25.08 -3.01
CA ARG A 260 -8.85 23.99 -2.92
C ARG A 260 -7.72 24.31 -1.95
N GLN A 261 -7.22 25.54 -1.93
CA GLN A 261 -6.23 26.01 -0.95
C GLN A 261 -6.76 25.98 0.49
N LYS A 262 -8.07 26.11 0.67
CA LYS A 262 -8.75 25.91 1.97
C LYS A 262 -9.07 24.45 2.28
N GLY A 263 -8.69 23.51 1.43
CA GLY A 263 -8.90 22.07 1.62
C GLY A 263 -10.29 21.59 1.20
N ALA A 264 -11.06 22.36 0.44
CA ALA A 264 -12.32 21.91 -0.13
C ALA A 264 -12.10 21.20 -1.46
N ASP A 265 -12.88 20.14 -1.71
CA ASP A 265 -13.02 19.54 -3.03
C ASP A 265 -14.00 20.37 -3.88
N VAL A 266 -13.61 20.73 -5.11
CA VAL A 266 -14.27 21.74 -5.97
C VAL A 266 -14.28 21.33 -7.43
#